data_AF-T2IWF9-F1
#
_entry.id   AF-T2IWF9-F1
#
_cell.length_a   1.000
_cell.length_b   1.000
_cell.length_c   1.000
_cell.angle_alpha   90.00
_cell.angle_beta   90.00
_cell.angle_gamma   90.00
#
_symmetry.space_group_name_H-M   'P 1'
#
loop_
_entity.id
_entity.type
_entity.pdbx_description
1 polymer ?
#
loop_
_entity_poly.entity_id
_entity_poly.type
_entity_poly.pdbx_seq_one_letter_code
_entity_poly.pdbx_strand_id
1 'polypeptide(L)'
;MDFPQKTEWIILERYGETTETIPELDELQNVREKLTERYNGLNKLLLSILEIQPRPPEDMVNLLVKTIERGQATIDSAEASIQEVKKNWSL
;
A
#
# COMPACT_ATOMS: atom_id res chain seq x y z
N MET A 1 -0.79 9.74 8.29
CA MET A 1 -0.37 8.70 7.34
C MET A 1 1.11 8.84 7.11
N ASP A 2 1.88 7.90 7.64
CA ASP A 2 3.31 7.78 7.32
C ASP A 2 3.50 7.07 5.97
N PHE A 3 4.57 7.42 5.26
CA PHE A 3 4.88 6.86 3.94
C PHE A 3 6.12 5.97 4.01
N PRO A 4 6.11 4.78 3.39
CA PRO A 4 7.24 3.85 3.48
C PRO A 4 8.52 4.46 2.91
N GLN A 5 8.43 5.25 1.84
CA GLN A 5 9.59 5.93 1.23
C GLN A 5 10.26 6.93 2.17
N LYS A 6 9.49 7.56 3.07
CA LYS A 6 10.04 8.51 4.05
C LYS A 6 10.89 7.75 5.07
N THR A 7 10.39 6.63 5.58
CA THR A 7 11.14 5.79 6.52
C THR A 7 12.36 5.16 5.85
N GLU A 8 12.21 4.65 4.62
CA GLU A 8 13.28 4.09 3.79
C GLU A 8 14.43 5.11 3.63
N TRP A 9 14.10 6.34 3.26
CA TRP A 9 15.08 7.42 3.11
C TRP A 9 15.81 7.73 4.44
N ILE A 10 15.09 7.79 5.56
CA ILE A 10 15.70 8.04 6.87
C ILE A 10 16.67 6.90 7.27
N ILE A 11 16.29 5.64 7.02
CA ILE A 11 17.14 4.49 7.30
C ILE A 11 18.43 4.56 6.47
N LEU A 12 18.29 4.81 5.16
CA LEU A 12 19.43 4.94 4.25
C LEU A 12 20.35 6.11 4.62
N GLU A 13 19.79 7.26 4.99
CA GLU A 13 20.57 8.45 5.37
C GLU A 13 21.36 8.23 6.67
N ARG A 14 20.74 7.60 7.68
CA ARG A 14 21.34 7.46 9.02
C ARG A 14 22.23 6.24 9.18
N TYR A 15 21.86 5.12 8.57
CA TYR A 15 22.47 3.81 8.81
C TYR A 15 23.07 3.19 7.55
N GLY A 16 22.64 3.65 6.37
CA GLY A 16 23.02 3.06 5.09
C GLY A 16 22.37 1.69 4.86
N GLU A 17 22.77 1.04 3.77
CA GLU A 17 22.39 -0.33 3.46
C GLU A 17 23.38 -1.31 4.10
N THR A 18 22.91 -2.05 5.10
CA THR A 18 23.69 -3.01 5.88
C THR A 18 22.88 -4.31 6.02
N THR A 19 23.51 -5.38 6.49
CA THR A 19 22.82 -6.65 6.73
C THR A 19 21.63 -6.52 7.69
N GLU A 20 21.65 -5.54 8.59
CA GLU A 20 20.56 -5.27 9.54
C GLU A 20 19.44 -4.43 8.92
N THR A 21 19.75 -3.49 8.02
CA THR A 21 18.74 -2.62 7.39
C THR A 21 18.09 -3.24 6.17
N ILE A 22 18.73 -4.20 5.49
CA ILE A 22 18.19 -4.87 4.29
C ILE A 22 16.77 -5.44 4.53
N PRO A 23 16.50 -6.24 5.58
CA PRO A 23 15.16 -6.78 5.81
C PRO A 23 14.08 -5.71 5.98
N GLU A 24 14.43 -4.58 6.57
CA GLU A 24 13.53 -3.47 6.87
C GLU A 24 13.23 -2.65 5.60
N LEU A 25 14.25 -2.43 4.76
CA LEU A 25 14.10 -1.82 3.44
C LEU A 25 13.24 -2.70 2.52
N ASP A 26 13.43 -4.02 2.55
CA ASP A 26 12.59 -4.98 1.83
C ASP A 26 11.14 -4.96 2.33
N GLU A 27 10.91 -4.84 3.64
CA GLU A 27 9.55 -4.69 4.19
C GLU A 27 8.87 -3.40 3.69
N LEU A 28 9.56 -2.26 3.78
CA LEU A 28 9.03 -0.98 3.30
C LEU A 28 8.76 -1.00 1.78
N GLN A 29 9.61 -1.67 1.02
CA GLN A 29 9.40 -1.93 -0.41
C GLN A 29 8.12 -2.75 -0.64
N ASN A 30 7.97 -3.86 0.08
CA ASN A 30 6.78 -4.72 -0.02
C ASN A 30 5.49 -3.97 0.34
N VAL A 31 5.54 -3.10 1.36
CA VAL A 31 4.41 -2.23 1.74
C VAL A 31 4.04 -1.31 0.58
N ARG A 32 5.04 -0.65 -0.04
CA ARG A 32 4.84 0.23 -1.20
C ARG A 32 4.22 -0.51 -2.39
N GLU A 33 4.71 -1.70 -2.69
CA GLU A 33 4.21 -2.53 -3.79
C GLU A 33 2.75 -2.93 -3.57
N LYS A 34 2.39 -3.39 -2.37
CA LYS A 34 1.01 -3.75 -2.01
C LYS A 34 0.05 -2.56 -2.15
N LEU A 35 0.44 -1.38 -1.66
CA LEU A 35 -0.37 -0.16 -1.80
C LEU A 35 -0.58 0.22 -3.28
N THR A 36 0.48 0.13 -4.08
CA THR A 36 0.44 0.41 -5.52
C THR A 36 -0.45 -0.59 -6.26
N GLU A 37 -0.36 -1.88 -5.93
CA GLU A 37 -1.21 -2.93 -6.49
C GLU A 37 -2.69 -2.66 -6.21
N ARG A 38 -3.04 -2.28 -4.96
CA ARG A 38 -4.42 -1.94 -4.59
C ARG A 38 -4.93 -0.71 -5.32
N TYR A 39 -4.13 0.34 -5.43
CA TYR A 39 -4.47 1.54 -6.20
C TYR A 39 -4.75 1.19 -7.68
N ASN A 40 -3.88 0.39 -8.29
CA ASN A 40 -4.03 -0.02 -9.68
C ASN A 40 -5.28 -0.89 -9.88
N GLY A 41 -5.53 -1.85 -8.97
CA GLY A 41 -6.72 -2.69 -8.99
C GLY A 41 -8.01 -1.89 -8.90
N LEU A 42 -8.06 -0.91 -7.98
CA LEU A 42 -9.21 -0.01 -7.81
C LEU A 42 -9.50 0.77 -9.09
N ASN A 43 -8.48 1.42 -9.67
CA ASN A 43 -8.66 2.25 -10.86
C ASN A 43 -9.04 1.42 -12.10
N LYS A 44 -8.45 0.23 -12.26
CA LYS A 44 -8.83 -0.69 -13.33
C LYS A 44 -10.30 -1.09 -13.25
N LEU A 45 -10.78 -1.44 -12.05
CA LEU A 45 -12.18 -1.81 -11.85
C LEU A 45 -13.12 -0.64 -12.11
N LEU A 46 -12.78 0.56 -11.61
CA LEU A 46 -13.57 1.76 -11.86
C LEU A 46 -13.68 2.06 -13.36
N LEU A 47 -12.58 1.98 -14.09
CA LEU A 47 -12.57 2.18 -15.54
C LEU A 47 -13.47 1.14 -16.24
N SER A 48 -13.34 -0.15 -15.91
CA SER A 48 -14.19 -1.20 -16.49
C SER A 48 -15.67 -0.98 -16.20
N ILE A 49 -16.04 -0.43 -15.03
CA ILE A 49 -17.43 -0.10 -14.71
C ILE A 49 -17.97 1.02 -15.61
N LEU A 50 -17.17 2.07 -15.86
CA LEU A 50 -17.57 3.22 -16.67
C LEU A 50 -17.81 2.87 -18.15
N GLU A 51 -17.16 1.82 -18.64
CA GLU A 51 -17.26 1.37 -20.03
C GLU A 51 -18.53 0.52 -20.29
N ILE A 52 -19.25 0.07 -19.25
CA ILE A 52 -20.42 -0.80 -19.41
C ILE A 52 -21.68 -0.02 -19.79
N GLN A 53 -22.38 -0.48 -20.83
CA GLN A 53 -23.62 0.09 -21.34
C GLN A 53 -24.78 -0.92 -21.34
N PRO A 54 -26.05 -0.52 -21.16
CA PRO A 54 -26.49 0.85 -20.84
C PRO A 54 -26.34 1.21 -19.35
N ARG A 55 -26.12 0.20 -18.49
CA ARG A 55 -25.93 0.39 -17.05
C ARG A 55 -24.98 -0.69 -16.50
N PRO A 56 -24.05 -0.35 -15.59
CA PRO A 56 -23.23 -1.34 -14.90
C PRO A 56 -24.06 -2.32 -14.05
N PRO A 57 -23.72 -3.62 -14.02
CA PRO A 57 -24.33 -4.60 -13.12
C PRO A 57 -24.13 -4.21 -11.65
N GLU A 58 -25.13 -4.48 -10.81
CA GLU A 58 -25.05 -4.24 -9.37
C GLU A 58 -23.86 -4.96 -8.73
N ASP A 59 -23.57 -6.20 -9.16
CA ASP A 59 -22.43 -6.98 -8.66
C ASP A 59 -21.08 -6.31 -8.92
N MET A 60 -20.93 -5.58 -10.03
CA MET A 60 -19.70 -4.82 -10.32
C MET A 60 -19.55 -3.61 -9.40
N VAL A 61 -20.66 -2.94 -9.08
CA VAL A 61 -20.67 -1.84 -8.11
C VAL A 61 -20.37 -2.37 -6.70
N ASN A 62 -20.94 -3.50 -6.32
CA ASN A 62 -20.65 -4.18 -5.05
C ASN A 62 -19.17 -4.62 -4.97
N LEU A 63 -18.60 -5.07 -6.08
CA LEU A 63 -17.17 -5.38 -6.17
C LEU A 63 -16.30 -4.13 -5.97
N LEU A 64 -16.72 -2.97 -6.49
CA LEU A 64 -16.02 -1.70 -6.27
C LEU A 64 -16.00 -1.32 -4.79
N VAL A 65 -17.14 -1.42 -4.11
CA VAL A 65 -17.25 -1.17 -2.65
C VAL A 65 -16.30 -2.08 -1.88
N LYS A 66 -16.33 -3.40 -2.14
CA LYS A 66 -15.42 -4.37 -1.50
C LYS A 66 -13.95 -4.08 -1.80
N THR A 67 -13.64 -3.58 -3.00
CA THR A 67 -12.26 -3.22 -3.38
C THR A 67 -11.78 -2.00 -2.60
N ILE A 68 -12.65 -1.02 -2.35
CA ILE A 68 -12.35 0.14 -1.49
C ILE A 68 -12.12 -0.33 -0.04
N GLU A 69 -12.98 -1.19 0.50
CA GLU A 69 -12.83 -1.74 1.85
C GLU A 69 -11.50 -2.49 2.03
N ARG A 70 -11.12 -3.32 1.05
CA ARG A 70 -9.82 -4.01 1.03
C ARG A 70 -8.65 -3.03 0.92
N GLY A 71 -8.82 -1.95 0.17
CA GLY A 71 -7.86 -0.86 0.09
C GLY A 71 -7.60 -0.23 1.46
N GLN A 72 -8.67 0.05 2.21
CA GLN A 72 -8.57 0.59 3.56
C GLN A 72 -7.86 -0.36 4.52
N ALA A 73 -8.22 -1.65 4.52
CA ALA A 73 -7.53 -2.65 5.34
C ALA A 73 -6.03 -2.78 4.98
N THR A 74 -5.68 -2.58 3.70
CA THR A 74 -4.27 -2.57 3.27
C THR A 74 -3.54 -1.32 3.77
N ILE A 75 -4.20 -0.17 3.80
CA ILE A 75 -3.65 1.07 4.38
C ILE A 75 -3.36 0.86 5.87
N ASP A 76 -4.30 0.30 6.62
CA ASP A 76 -4.15 0.10 8.07
C ASP A 76 -2.98 -0.88 8.36
N SER A 77 -2.88 -1.97 7.58
CA SER A 77 -1.77 -2.91 7.68
C SER A 77 -0.43 -2.27 7.29
N ALA A 78 -0.41 -1.40 6.28
CA ALA A 78 0.80 -0.69 5.86
C ALA A 78 1.28 0.27 6.95
N GLU A 79 0.37 1.00 7.59
CA GLU A 79 0.72 1.90 8.69
C GLU A 79 1.32 1.13 9.87
N ALA A 80 0.77 -0.04 10.21
CA ALA A 80 1.32 -0.91 11.25
C ALA A 80 2.76 -1.34 10.96
N SER A 81 3.03 -1.87 9.75
CA SER A 81 4.39 -2.24 9.32
C SER A 81 5.36 -1.07 9.37
N ILE A 82 4.95 0.11 8.90
CA ILE A 82 5.81 1.30 8.92
C ILE A 82 6.14 1.72 10.37
N GLN A 83 5.17 1.66 11.29
CA GLN A 83 5.44 1.96 12.70
C GLN A 83 6.34 0.92 13.37
N GLU A 84 6.22 -0.36 13.00
CA GLU A 84 7.10 -1.42 13.49
C GLU A 84 8.55 -1.17 13.09
N VAL A 85 8.80 -0.91 11.81
CA VAL A 85 10.14 -0.53 11.31
C VAL A 85 10.66 0.71 12.04
N LYS A 86 9.86 1.77 12.17
CA LYS A 86 10.28 2.98 12.89
C LYS A 86 10.65 2.69 14.35
N LYS A 87 9.88 1.84 15.03
CA LYS A 87 10.14 1.45 16.41
C LYS A 87 11.46 0.67 16.54
N ASN A 88 11.76 -0.24 15.61
CA ASN A 88 13.01 -1.01 15.59
C ASN A 88 14.25 -0.10 15.49
N TRP A 89 14.12 1.02 14.78
CA TRP A 89 15.21 1.96 14.51
C TRP A 89 15.14 3.27 15.31
N SER A 90 14.19 3.37 16.26
CA SER A 90 13.96 4.59 17.07
C SER A 90 13.74 5.87 16.24
N LEU A 91 12.88 5.78 15.21
CA LEU A 91 12.55 6.84 14.24
C LEU A 91 11.20 7.53 14.49
#